data_AF-A0A4R5UY51-F1
#
_entry.id   AF-A0A4R5UY51-F1
#
_cell.length_a   1.000
_cell.length_b   1.000
_cell.length_c   1.000
_cell.angle_alpha   90.00
_cell.angle_beta   90.00
_cell.angle_gamma   90.00
#
_symmetry.space_group_name_H-M   'P 1'
#
loop_
_entity.id
_entity.type
_entity.pdbx_description
1 polymer ?
#
loop_
_entity_poly.entity_id
_entity_poly.type
_entity_poly.pdbx_seq_one_letter_code
_entity_poly.pdbx_strand_id
1 'polypeptide(L)'
;MLNISEITQTIKKLVETRINLIKQDIQEEILTLTSRIFLLVVIGGLMLLVLLFLSLALAFFLSSYLESPFSGFLIVGLLFLLMILILYKVRDSKSFKQNIQNGLKNFIGTAAKNFKSDEE
;
A
#
# COMPACT_ATOMS: atom_id res chain seq x y z
N MET A 1 28.17 -26.43 -46.33
CA MET A 1 28.50 -25.04 -45.97
C MET A 1 27.63 -24.70 -44.78
N LEU A 2 28.21 -24.45 -43.60
CA LEU A 2 27.42 -24.07 -42.43
C LEU A 2 26.88 -22.66 -42.70
N ASN A 3 25.56 -22.57 -42.92
CA ASN A 3 24.90 -21.30 -43.17
C ASN A 3 24.97 -20.46 -41.89
N ILE A 4 25.96 -19.58 -41.79
CA ILE A 4 26.10 -18.57 -40.73
C ILE A 4 24.79 -17.77 -40.56
N SER A 5 24.01 -17.66 -41.63
CA SER A 5 22.65 -17.13 -41.63
C SER A 5 21.70 -17.85 -40.66
N GLU A 6 21.69 -19.19 -40.61
CA GLU A 6 20.79 -19.96 -39.75
C GLU A 6 21.15 -19.82 -38.27
N ILE A 7 22.44 -19.78 -37.95
CA ILE A 7 22.93 -19.54 -36.58
C ILE A 7 22.49 -18.14 -36.13
N THR A 8 22.68 -17.14 -36.98
CA THR A 8 22.27 -15.75 -36.70
C THR A 8 20.76 -15.64 -36.51
N GLN A 9 19.98 -16.36 -37.29
CA GLN A 9 18.52 -16.37 -37.22
C GLN A 9 18.01 -17.08 -35.96
N THR A 10 18.69 -18.13 -35.53
CA THR A 10 18.42 -18.84 -34.27
C THR A 10 18.76 -17.97 -33.07
N ILE A 11 19.91 -17.29 -33.08
CA ILE A 11 20.31 -16.32 -32.04
C ILE A 11 19.30 -15.18 -31.97
N LYS A 12 18.86 -14.66 -33.12
CA LYS A 12 17.86 -13.60 -33.19
C LYS A 12 16.53 -14.03 -32.59
N LYS A 13 16.06 -15.25 -32.90
CA LYS A 13 14.87 -15.84 -32.26
C LYS A 13 15.04 -15.97 -30.75
N LEU A 14 16.20 -16.43 -30.26
CA LEU A 14 16.45 -16.56 -28.82
C LEU A 14 16.42 -15.20 -28.11
N VAL A 15 17.02 -14.16 -28.70
CA VAL A 15 16.99 -12.80 -28.15
C VAL A 15 15.56 -12.24 -28.17
N GLU A 16 14.82 -12.44 -29.26
CA GLU A 16 13.44 -11.99 -29.39
C GLU A 16 12.50 -12.70 -28.39
N THR A 17 12.67 -14.00 -28.19
CA THR A 17 11.96 -14.76 -27.15
C THR A 17 12.29 -14.24 -25.75
N ARG A 18 13.57 -13.99 -25.44
CA ARG A 18 13.98 -13.43 -24.13
C ARG A 18 13.36 -12.06 -23.88
N ILE A 19 13.33 -11.19 -24.89
CA ILE A 19 12.69 -9.87 -24.78
C ILE A 19 11.17 -10.00 -24.58
N ASN A 20 10.52 -10.93 -25.27
CA ASN A 20 9.08 -11.15 -25.13
C ASN A 20 8.72 -11.71 -23.75
N LEU A 21 9.52 -12.63 -23.19
CA LEU A 21 9.34 -13.12 -21.82
C LEU A 21 9.43 -11.97 -20.82
N ILE A 22 10.51 -11.19 -20.86
CA ILE A 22 10.67 -10.03 -19.96
C ILE A 22 9.51 -9.05 -20.09
N LYS A 23 9.03 -8.78 -21.31
CA LYS A 23 7.89 -7.87 -21.54
C LYS A 23 6.59 -8.41 -20.95
N GLN A 24 6.43 -9.73 -20.93
CA GLN A 24 5.26 -10.40 -20.38
C GLN A 24 5.33 -10.44 -18.86
N ASP A 25 6.47 -10.81 -18.28
CA ASP A 25 6.71 -10.83 -16.83
C ASP A 25 6.51 -9.45 -16.21
N ILE A 26 6.99 -8.39 -16.87
CA ILE A 26 6.76 -7.01 -16.44
C ILE A 26 5.26 -6.67 -16.45
N GLN A 27 4.50 -7.12 -17.46
CA GLN A 27 3.06 -6.86 -17.51
C GLN A 27 2.31 -7.60 -16.41
N GLU A 28 2.63 -8.88 -16.19
CA GLU A 28 2.02 -9.69 -15.13
C GLU A 28 2.35 -9.14 -13.73
N GLU A 29 3.58 -8.71 -13.50
CA GLU A 29 3.94 -8.03 -12.25
C GLU A 29 3.19 -6.69 -12.11
N ILE A 30 3.15 -5.84 -13.13
CA ILE A 30 2.42 -4.57 -13.05
C ILE A 30 0.94 -4.82 -12.73
N LEU A 31 0.33 -5.83 -13.33
CA LEU A 31 -1.06 -6.21 -13.07
C LEU A 31 -1.26 -6.69 -11.62
N THR A 32 -0.40 -7.57 -11.12
CA THR A 32 -0.50 -8.09 -9.74
C THR A 32 -0.25 -7.00 -8.69
N LEU A 33 0.77 -6.14 -8.89
CA LEU A 33 1.01 -4.98 -8.05
C LEU A 33 -0.17 -4.01 -8.08
N THR A 34 -0.71 -3.72 -9.26
CA THR A 34 -1.86 -2.81 -9.42
C THR A 34 -3.08 -3.34 -8.70
N SER A 35 -3.43 -4.62 -8.86
CA SER A 35 -4.55 -5.24 -8.16
C SER A 35 -4.37 -5.19 -6.63
N ARG A 36 -3.15 -5.41 -6.14
CA ARG A 36 -2.86 -5.38 -4.70
C ARG A 36 -2.93 -3.97 -4.13
N ILE A 37 -2.39 -2.97 -4.84
CA ILE A 37 -2.47 -1.56 -4.46
C ILE A 37 -3.92 -1.09 -4.50
N PHE A 38 -4.66 -1.44 -5.54
CA PHE A 38 -6.08 -1.10 -5.68
C PHE A 38 -6.88 -1.62 -4.48
N LEU A 39 -6.72 -2.90 -4.13
CA LEU A 39 -7.38 -3.48 -2.96
C LEU A 39 -7.00 -2.75 -1.66
N LEU A 40 -5.70 -2.43 -1.48
CA LEU A 40 -5.22 -1.73 -0.30
C LEU A 40 -5.79 -0.32 -0.19
N VAL A 41 -5.89 0.41 -1.31
CA VAL A 41 -6.51 1.73 -1.38
C VAL A 41 -8.00 1.66 -1.06
N VAL A 42 -8.72 0.67 -1.61
CA VAL A 42 -10.15 0.47 -1.33
C VAL A 42 -10.37 0.16 0.16
N ILE A 43 -9.60 -0.76 0.74
CA ILE A 43 -9.68 -1.10 2.16
C ILE A 43 -9.34 0.11 3.03
N GLY A 44 -8.25 0.83 2.72
CA GLY A 44 -7.83 2.02 3.45
C GLY A 44 -8.88 3.13 3.38
N GLY A 45 -9.48 3.36 2.21
CA GLY A 45 -10.55 4.32 2.00
C GLY A 45 -11.81 3.97 2.81
N LEU A 46 -12.24 2.70 2.78
CA LEU A 46 -13.36 2.22 3.59
C LEU A 46 -13.07 2.35 5.09
N MET A 47 -11.85 2.05 5.53
CA MET A 47 -11.45 2.18 6.93
C MET A 47 -11.51 3.64 7.41
N LEU A 48 -11.04 4.58 6.58
CA LEU A 48 -11.16 6.02 6.87
C LEU A 48 -12.62 6.47 6.95
N LEU A 49 -13.48 5.96 6.07
CA LEU A 49 -14.90 6.27 6.06
C LEU A 49 -15.59 5.74 7.32
N VAL A 50 -15.30 4.50 7.72
CA VAL A 50 -15.78 3.91 8.99
C VAL A 50 -15.32 4.75 10.17
N LEU A 51 -14.04 5.15 10.22
CA LEU A 51 -13.50 5.97 11.29
C LEU A 51 -14.20 7.33 11.39
N LEU A 52 -14.47 7.96 10.24
CA LEU A 52 -15.20 9.22 10.15
C LEU A 52 -16.62 9.07 10.70
N PHE A 53 -17.37 8.06 10.26
CA PHE A 53 -18.72 7.82 10.77
C PHE A 53 -18.73 7.50 12.26
N LEU A 54 -17.75 6.74 12.75
CA LEU A 54 -17.61 6.44 14.17
C LEU A 54 -17.34 7.70 14.99
N SER A 55 -16.49 8.59 14.49
CA SER A 55 -16.22 9.90 15.09
C SER A 55 -17.47 10.78 15.14
N LEU A 56 -18.26 10.83 14.06
CA LEU A 56 -19.51 11.55 14.03
C LEU A 56 -20.53 10.96 15.01
N ALA A 57 -20.66 9.63 15.03
CA ALA A 57 -21.54 8.92 15.97
C ALA A 57 -21.17 9.23 17.43
N LEU A 58 -19.88 9.23 17.77
CA LEU A 58 -19.39 9.64 19.09
C LEU A 58 -19.73 11.10 19.41
N ALA A 59 -19.58 12.01 18.45
CA ALA A 59 -19.91 13.43 18.64
C ALA A 59 -21.40 13.63 18.90
N PHE A 60 -22.26 12.96 18.12
CA PHE A 60 -23.71 13.00 18.32
C PHE A 60 -24.14 12.35 19.63
N PHE A 61 -23.53 11.22 20.00
CA PHE A 61 -23.80 10.55 21.27
C PHE A 61 -23.49 11.45 22.46
N LEU A 62 -22.29 12.05 22.51
CA LEU A 62 -21.93 12.99 23.58
C LEU A 62 -22.78 14.26 23.54
N SER A 63 -23.10 14.76 22.35
CA SER A 63 -23.98 15.92 22.19
C SER A 63 -25.38 15.68 22.74
N SER A 64 -25.91 14.46 22.60
CA SER A 64 -27.23 14.10 23.12
C SER A 64 -27.24 14.01 24.64
N TYR A 65 -26.14 13.57 25.25
CA TYR A 65 -26.03 13.43 26.70
C TYR A 65 -25.85 14.78 27.43
N LEU A 66 -25.26 15.78 26.76
CA LEU A 66 -25.04 17.13 27.31
C LEU A 66 -26.14 18.13 26.94
N GLU A 67 -27.21 17.71 26.27
CA GLU A 67 -28.35 18.54 25.81
C GLU A 67 -27.96 19.78 24.97
N SER A 68 -26.73 19.82 24.45
CA SER A 68 -26.21 20.94 23.67
C SER A 68 -25.34 20.46 22.50
N PRO A 69 -25.69 20.78 21.25
CA PRO A 69 -24.94 20.43 20.03
C PRO A 69 -23.46 20.79 20.11
N PHE A 70 -23.14 21.95 20.68
CA PHE A 70 -21.80 22.49 20.68
C PHE A 70 -20.82 21.68 21.54
N SER A 71 -21.33 21.11 22.63
CA SER A 71 -20.51 20.43 23.64
C SER A 71 -19.97 19.08 23.16
N GLY A 72 -20.76 18.31 22.40
CA GLY A 72 -20.35 17.01 21.88
C GLY A 72 -19.23 17.12 20.85
N PHE A 73 -19.31 18.10 19.94
CA PHE A 73 -18.23 18.37 18.99
C PHE A 73 -16.98 18.94 19.65
N LEU A 74 -17.11 19.73 20.73
CA LEU A 74 -15.97 20.28 21.46
C LEU A 74 -15.17 19.17 22.15
N ILE A 75 -15.84 18.21 22.78
CA ILE A 75 -15.17 17.07 23.44
C ILE A 75 -14.51 16.14 22.41
N VAL A 76 -15.18 15.86 21.30
CA VAL A 76 -14.56 15.07 20.22
C VAL A 76 -13.38 15.82 19.62
N GLY A 77 -13.49 17.13 19.42
CA GLY A 77 -12.36 17.99 19.01
C GLY A 77 -11.17 17.91 19.97
N LEU A 78 -11.42 17.95 21.29
CA LEU A 78 -10.40 17.75 22.32
C LEU A 78 -9.77 16.36 22.26
N LEU A 79 -10.57 15.33 21.98
CA LEU A 79 -10.09 13.95 21.81
C LEU A 79 -9.18 13.83 20.58
N PHE A 80 -9.52 14.46 19.46
CA PHE A 80 -8.64 14.53 18.29
C PHE A 80 -7.36 15.33 18.57
N LEU A 81 -7.45 16.42 19.34
CA LEU A 81 -6.29 17.19 19.77
C LEU A 81 -5.34 16.33 20.62
N LEU A 82 -5.89 15.55 21.55
CA LEU A 82 -5.16 14.55 22.33
C LEU A 82 -4.52 13.49 21.43
N MET A 83 -5.27 12.98 20.44
CA MET A 83 -4.78 11.99 19.48
C MET A 83 -3.60 12.54 18.66
N ILE A 84 -3.67 13.80 18.24
CA ILE A 84 -2.57 14.51 17.55
C ILE A 84 -1.36 14.64 18.47
N LEU A 85 -1.57 14.97 19.75
CA LEU A 85 -0.49 15.12 20.73
C LEU A 85 0.23 13.77 20.98
N ILE A 86 -0.54 12.68 21.09
CA ILE A 86 -0.01 11.31 21.14
C ILE A 86 0.76 11.01 19.86
N LEU A 87 0.19 11.29 18.69
CA LEU A 87 0.82 11.02 17.40
C LEU A 87 2.11 11.82 17.23
N TYR A 88 2.17 13.05 17.75
CA TYR A 88 3.37 13.89 17.75
C TYR A 88 4.49 13.28 18.61
N LYS A 89 4.16 12.73 19.78
CA LYS A 89 5.14 11.98 20.60
C LYS A 89 5.56 10.66 19.95
N VAL A 90 4.64 9.94 19.33
CA VAL A 90 4.91 8.67 18.65
C VAL A 90 5.72 8.89 17.36
N ARG A 91 5.57 10.02 16.68
CA ARG A 91 6.35 10.38 15.49
C ARG A 91 7.85 10.38 15.75
N ASP A 92 8.29 10.81 16.92
CA ASP A 92 9.70 10.81 17.31
C ASP A 92 10.16 9.54 18.04
N SER A 93 9.24 8.61 18.31
CA SER A 93 9.59 7.27 18.76
C SER A 93 10.33 6.52 17.66
N LYS A 94 11.61 6.20 17.94
CA LYS A 94 12.46 5.36 17.08
C LYS A 94 11.78 4.03 16.74
N SER A 95 10.96 3.49 17.65
CA SER A 95 10.23 2.25 17.47
C SER A 95 9.18 2.34 16.36
N PHE A 96 8.49 3.48 16.21
CA PHE A 96 7.51 3.65 15.12
C PHE A 96 8.20 3.76 13.76
N LYS A 97 9.28 4.54 13.67
CA LYS A 97 10.10 4.64 12.44
C LYS A 97 10.68 3.28 12.05
N GLN A 98 11.17 2.49 13.01
CA GLN A 98 11.67 1.13 12.75
C GLN A 98 10.57 0.17 12.33
N ASN A 99 9.38 0.20 12.94
CA ASN A 99 8.28 -0.66 12.53
C ASN A 99 7.78 -0.34 11.11
N ILE A 100 7.69 0.95 10.75
CA ILE A 100 7.36 1.40 9.39
C ILE A 100 8.46 0.98 8.41
N GLN A 101 9.74 1.23 8.73
CA GLN A 101 10.86 0.84 7.86
C GLN A 101 10.96 -0.68 7.68
N ASN A 102 10.76 -1.46 8.74
CA ASN A 102 10.80 -2.93 8.66
C ASN A 102 9.59 -3.46 7.87
N GLY A 103 8.41 -2.86 8.05
CA GLY A 103 7.23 -3.16 7.22
C GLY A 103 7.46 -2.84 5.75
N LEU A 104 7.99 -1.65 5.42
CA LEU A 104 8.33 -1.26 4.05
C LEU A 104 9.44 -2.13 3.45
N LYS A 105 10.49 -2.46 4.20
CA LYS A 105 11.55 -3.37 3.73
C LYS A 105 11.00 -4.76 3.45
N ASN A 106 10.09 -5.26 4.29
CA ASN A 106 9.45 -6.55 4.08
C ASN A 106 8.49 -6.50 2.89
N PHE A 107 7.76 -5.40 2.68
CA PHE A 107 6.89 -5.24 1.51
C PHE A 107 7.69 -5.12 0.20
N ILE A 108 8.73 -4.29 0.15
CA ILE A 108 9.59 -4.13 -1.02
C ILE A 108 10.39 -5.42 -1.29
N GLY A 109 10.92 -6.06 -0.26
CA GLY A 109 11.62 -7.34 -0.37
C GLY A 109 10.70 -8.48 -0.82
N THR A 110 9.45 -8.50 -0.37
CA THR A 110 8.45 -9.48 -0.84
C THR A 110 8.01 -9.18 -2.26
N ALA A 111 7.82 -7.92 -2.63
CA ALA A 111 7.53 -7.53 -4.01
C ALA A 111 8.70 -7.91 -4.96
N ALA A 112 9.94 -7.57 -4.59
CA ALA A 112 11.13 -7.88 -5.39
C ALA A 112 11.48 -9.38 -5.43
N LYS A 113 11.05 -10.17 -4.44
CA LYS A 113 11.27 -11.62 -4.41
C LYS A 113 10.25 -12.36 -5.27
N ASN A 114 9.00 -11.91 -5.29
CA ASN A 114 7.97 -12.46 -6.16
C ASN A 114 8.32 -12.25 -7.65
N PHE A 115 8.95 -11.13 -7.99
CA PHE A 115 9.48 -10.86 -9.33
C PHE A 115 10.50 -11.90 -9.84
N LYS A 116 11.20 -12.62 -8.95
CA LYS A 116 12.25 -13.59 -9.30
C LYS A 116 11.82 -15.05 -9.20
N SER A 117 10.76 -15.35 -8.44
CA SER A 117 10.26 -16.71 -8.28
C SER A 117 9.44 -17.20 -9.46
N ASP A 118 8.98 -16.29 -10.32
CA ASP A 118 8.22 -16.63 -11.53
C ASP A 118 9.16 -16.92 -12.73
N GLU A 119 10.49 -16.72 -12.57
CA GLU A 119 11.54 -17.06 -13.55
C GLU A 119 12.23 -18.43 -13.32
N GLU A 120 11.94 -19.15 -12.22
CA GLU A 120 12.43 -20.54 -11.95
C GLU A 120 11.37 -21.61 -12.22
#